data_AF-A0A1G0I6B8-F1
#
_entry.id   AF-A0A1G0I6B8-F1
#
_cell.length_a   1.000
_cell.length_b   1.000
_cell.length_c   1.000
_cell.angle_alpha   90.00
_cell.angle_beta   90.00
_cell.angle_gamma   90.00
#
_symmetry.space_group_name_H-M   'P 1'
#
loop_
_entity.id
_entity.type
_entity.pdbx_description
1 polymer ?
#
loop_
_entity_poly.entity_id
_entity_poly.type
_entity_poly.pdbx_seq_one_letter_code
_entity_poly.pdbx_strand_id
1 'polypeptide(L)'
;MNFVSYAQLAKDVTDWCSRLPRDIDAVIGVPRSGIIPASMIALQRNIPILYSGLESGTSNRCSKRLLERVLVVDDSLDSGKSMERMKSWIHARYSGSTIRFEYAAVYPSHESRVTKVDRWYRVVQGPRAFEWNLFHAGNMATACLDMDGILCLDPPPAAIADDAKYEAWLPNATPFHLPTVPIYAIVTARLERYRTATAEWLRQHGVKFTQLIMAPFERKAELWAAGHGTWKGGIYRELDAAKLFVESSRPQAKEIKRLAGKPVICLEGMEAVA
;
A
#
# COMPACT_ATOMS: atom_id res chain seq x y z
N MET A 1 2.39 13.52 -4.93
CA MET A 1 1.67 12.26 -4.60
C MET A 1 1.56 12.23 -3.10
N ASN A 2 0.35 12.11 -2.57
CA ASN A 2 0.14 11.99 -1.13
C ASN A 2 0.32 10.54 -0.72
N PHE A 3 1.43 10.21 -0.05
CA PHE A 3 1.66 8.86 0.47
C PHE A 3 1.39 8.82 1.97
N VAL A 4 0.74 7.75 2.43
CA VAL A 4 0.48 7.52 3.86
C VAL A 4 0.99 6.13 4.22
N SER A 5 1.98 6.11 5.11
CA SER A 5 2.54 4.89 5.69
C SER A 5 1.72 4.37 6.87
N TYR A 6 1.99 3.15 7.33
CA TYR A 6 1.46 2.65 8.59
C TYR A 6 1.87 3.54 9.77
N ALA A 7 3.09 4.06 9.77
CA ALA A 7 3.56 4.97 10.82
C ALA A 7 2.73 6.26 10.86
N GLN A 8 2.45 6.84 9.68
CA GLN A 8 1.58 8.01 9.59
C GLN A 8 0.14 7.68 9.99
N LEU A 9 -0.40 6.53 9.57
CA LEU A 9 -1.72 6.06 10.01
C LEU A 9 -1.81 5.90 11.53
N ALA A 10 -0.81 5.29 12.16
CA ALA A 10 -0.78 5.13 13.61
C ALA A 10 -0.80 6.49 14.33
N LYS A 11 -0.01 7.46 13.86
CA LYS A 11 -0.01 8.83 14.38
C LYS A 11 -1.38 9.49 14.21
N ASP A 12 -1.94 9.43 13.01
CA ASP A 12 -3.21 10.05 12.65
C ASP A 12 -4.37 9.46 13.46
N VAL A 13 -4.42 8.13 13.62
CA VAL A 13 -5.44 7.46 14.43
C VAL A 13 -5.27 7.79 15.91
N THR A 14 -4.04 7.85 16.42
CA THR A 14 -3.79 8.25 17.82
C THR A 14 -4.32 9.64 18.10
N ASP A 15 -4.05 10.57 17.19
CA ASP A 15 -4.49 11.95 17.31
C ASP A 15 -6.02 12.06 17.14
N TRP A 16 -6.59 11.34 16.17
CA TRP A 16 -8.04 11.30 15.94
C TRP A 16 -8.81 10.73 17.13
N CYS A 17 -8.26 9.69 17.75
CA CYS A 17 -8.83 9.04 18.93
C CYS A 17 -9.20 10.08 19.99
N SER A 18 -8.34 11.09 20.23
CA SER A 18 -8.59 12.14 21.23
C SER A 18 -9.88 12.95 20.98
N ARG A 19 -10.34 13.00 19.72
CA ARG A 19 -11.50 13.74 19.24
C ARG A 19 -12.74 12.87 19.06
N LEU A 20 -12.60 11.54 19.11
CA LEU A 20 -13.71 10.60 19.07
C LEU A 20 -14.51 10.64 20.39
N PRO A 21 -15.84 10.40 20.33
CA PRO A 21 -16.66 10.25 21.53
C PRO A 21 -16.08 9.21 22.50
N ARG A 22 -16.16 9.50 23.81
CA ARG A 22 -15.59 8.63 24.86
C ARG A 22 -16.46 7.43 25.21
N ASP A 23 -17.73 7.50 24.85
CA ASP A 23 -18.80 6.52 25.07
C ASP A 23 -18.97 5.56 23.87
N ILE A 24 -17.93 5.34 23.06
CA ILE A 24 -17.93 4.27 22.07
C ILE A 24 -17.68 2.95 22.80
N ASP A 25 -18.62 2.00 22.66
CA ASP A 25 -18.55 0.69 23.32
C ASP A 25 -17.77 -0.34 22.52
N ALA A 26 -17.77 -0.23 21.18
CA ALA A 26 -17.10 -1.18 20.29
C ALA A 26 -16.77 -0.56 18.93
N VAL A 27 -15.87 -1.21 18.18
CA VAL A 27 -15.48 -0.80 16.83
C VAL A 27 -15.65 -1.94 15.82
N ILE A 28 -16.18 -1.63 14.65
CA ILE A 28 -16.21 -2.51 13.47
C ILE A 28 -15.26 -1.92 12.43
N GLY A 29 -14.31 -2.71 11.94
CA GLY A 29 -13.49 -2.34 10.79
C GLY A 29 -14.14 -2.76 9.48
N VAL A 30 -14.27 -1.86 8.51
CA VAL A 30 -14.72 -2.20 7.16
C VAL A 30 -13.63 -3.03 6.47
N PRO A 31 -13.88 -4.30 6.07
CA PRO A 31 -12.85 -5.12 5.47
C PRO A 31 -12.43 -4.61 4.09
N ARG A 32 -11.14 -4.69 3.72
CA ARG A 32 -10.01 -5.29 4.46
C ARG A 32 -9.23 -4.26 5.28
N SER A 33 -8.97 -3.08 4.70
CA SER A 33 -8.01 -2.12 5.25
C SER A 33 -8.53 -1.31 6.43
N GLY A 34 -9.86 -1.08 6.54
CA GLY A 34 -10.49 -0.47 7.71
C GLY A 34 -10.30 -1.24 9.02
N ILE A 35 -9.91 -2.52 8.96
CA ILE A 35 -9.53 -3.31 10.14
C ILE A 35 -8.33 -2.69 10.87
N ILE A 36 -7.39 -2.08 10.13
CA ILE A 36 -6.17 -1.50 10.71
C ILE A 36 -6.51 -0.34 11.66
N PRO A 37 -7.18 0.76 11.22
CA PRO A 37 -7.55 1.83 12.14
C PRO A 37 -8.54 1.38 13.20
N ALA A 38 -9.47 0.46 12.90
CA ALA A 38 -10.38 -0.08 13.89
C ALA A 38 -9.63 -0.76 15.04
N SER A 39 -8.61 -1.55 14.72
CA SER A 39 -7.78 -2.25 15.71
C SER A 39 -6.97 -1.26 16.55
N MET A 40 -6.38 -0.24 15.93
CA MET A 40 -5.66 0.82 16.64
C MET A 40 -6.58 1.57 17.62
N ILE A 41 -7.78 1.96 17.20
CA ILE A 41 -8.76 2.64 18.06
C ILE A 41 -9.17 1.73 19.23
N ALA A 42 -9.51 0.48 18.93
CA ALA A 42 -9.96 -0.49 19.93
C ALA A 42 -8.90 -0.75 21.01
N LEU A 43 -7.64 -0.94 20.62
CA LEU A 43 -6.53 -1.13 21.55
C LEU A 43 -6.28 0.12 22.40
N GLN A 44 -6.29 1.31 21.81
CA GLN A 44 -6.08 2.57 22.52
C GLN A 44 -7.22 2.91 23.49
N ARG A 45 -8.44 2.48 23.20
CA ARG A 45 -9.62 2.71 24.03
C ARG A 45 -9.93 1.54 24.95
N ASN A 46 -9.24 0.41 24.80
CA ASN A 46 -9.51 -0.84 25.51
C ASN A 46 -10.99 -1.27 25.36
N ILE A 47 -11.50 -1.24 24.12
CA ILE A 47 -12.86 -1.63 23.74
C ILE A 47 -12.82 -2.78 22.72
N PRO A 48 -13.86 -3.63 22.63
CA PRO A 48 -13.90 -4.75 21.70
C PRO A 48 -13.91 -4.34 20.22
N ILE A 49 -13.30 -5.19 19.39
CA ILE A 49 -13.45 -5.21 17.94
C ILE A 49 -14.51 -6.26 17.58
N LEU A 50 -15.43 -5.89 16.71
CA LEU A 50 -16.51 -6.72 16.23
C LEU A 50 -16.22 -7.16 14.79
N TYR A 51 -16.05 -8.47 14.55
CA TYR A 51 -15.54 -9.02 13.29
C TYR A 51 -16.62 -9.56 12.33
N SER A 52 -17.75 -10.04 12.86
CA SER A 52 -18.80 -10.74 12.08
C SER A 52 -20.23 -10.42 12.53
N GLY A 53 -20.39 -9.35 13.31
CA GLY A 53 -21.62 -9.00 14.02
C GLY A 53 -21.29 -8.52 15.43
N LEU A 54 -22.29 -8.43 16.31
CA LEU A 54 -22.09 -8.10 17.72
C LEU A 54 -21.41 -9.23 18.53
N GLU A 55 -21.02 -10.33 17.87
CA GLU A 55 -20.26 -11.39 18.50
C GLU A 55 -18.80 -10.96 18.62
N SER A 56 -18.37 -10.71 19.87
CA SER A 56 -17.01 -10.32 20.21
C SER A 56 -16.04 -11.46 19.94
N GLY A 57 -14.95 -11.18 19.22
CA GLY A 57 -13.78 -12.07 19.20
C GLY A 57 -13.16 -12.15 20.59
N THR A 58 -13.33 -13.28 21.26
CA THR A 58 -12.49 -13.90 22.32
C THR A 58 -11.74 -13.00 23.33
N SER A 59 -12.27 -11.83 23.70
CA SER A 59 -11.89 -11.18 24.96
C SER A 59 -12.95 -11.48 26.01
N ASN A 60 -12.56 -12.20 27.07
CA ASN A 60 -13.41 -12.58 28.20
C ASN A 60 -14.05 -11.39 28.97
N ARG A 61 -13.87 -10.15 28.51
CA ARG A 61 -14.48 -8.92 29.07
C ARG A 61 -15.75 -8.48 28.37
N CYS A 62 -16.12 -9.07 27.24
CA CYS A 62 -17.40 -8.77 26.57
C CYS A 62 -18.59 -9.55 27.17
N SER A 63 -18.44 -10.11 28.38
CA SER A 63 -19.54 -10.71 29.10
C SER A 63 -20.39 -9.59 29.73
N LYS A 64 -21.53 -9.28 29.07
CA LYS A 64 -22.71 -8.54 29.58
C LYS A 64 -22.78 -7.01 29.43
N ARG A 65 -21.86 -6.31 28.77
CA ARG A 65 -22.07 -4.86 28.51
C ARG A 65 -23.04 -4.67 27.34
N LEU A 66 -24.16 -3.98 27.59
CA LEU A 66 -25.07 -3.52 26.54
C LEU A 66 -24.28 -2.57 25.62
N LEU A 67 -24.26 -2.88 24.33
CA LEU A 67 -23.66 -2.01 23.32
C LEU A 67 -24.68 -0.92 23.00
N GLU A 68 -24.31 0.34 23.21
CA GLU A 68 -25.15 1.49 22.88
C GLU A 68 -24.60 2.25 21.68
N ARG A 69 -23.27 2.40 21.59
CA ARG A 69 -22.61 3.09 20.47
C ARG A 69 -21.49 2.27 19.87
N VAL A 70 -21.60 2.02 18.57
CA VAL A 70 -20.61 1.27 17.79
C VAL A 70 -20.05 2.15 16.68
N LEU A 71 -18.72 2.26 16.61
CA LEU A 71 -18.04 3.00 15.55
C LEU A 71 -17.67 2.04 14.40
N VAL A 72 -18.12 2.33 13.19
CA VAL A 72 -17.79 1.59 11.97
C VAL A 72 -16.73 2.38 11.20
N VAL A 73 -15.52 1.85 11.06
CA VAL A 73 -14.36 2.61 10.55
C VAL A 73 -13.81 1.98 9.27
N ASP A 74 -13.59 2.82 8.26
CA ASP A 74 -12.79 2.49 7.08
C ASP A 74 -11.47 3.26 7.07
N ASP A 75 -10.44 2.74 6.39
CA ASP A 75 -9.14 3.44 6.28
C ASP A 75 -9.25 4.67 5.37
N SER A 76 -9.98 4.53 4.26
CA SER A 76 -10.16 5.61 3.31
C SER A 76 -11.55 5.59 2.68
N LEU A 77 -12.04 6.77 2.30
CA LEU A 77 -13.35 6.94 1.69
C LEU A 77 -13.21 7.59 0.32
N ASP A 78 -13.26 6.76 -0.72
CA ASP A 78 -13.19 7.23 -2.11
C ASP A 78 -14.57 7.33 -2.77
N SER A 79 -14.99 6.28 -3.48
CA SER A 79 -16.36 6.20 -4.02
C SER A 79 -17.43 6.06 -2.92
N GLY A 80 -17.05 5.46 -1.78
CA GLY A 80 -17.94 5.12 -0.66
C GLY A 80 -18.67 3.79 -0.80
N LYS A 81 -18.46 3.03 -1.88
CA LYS A 81 -19.19 1.78 -2.13
C LYS A 81 -19.02 0.73 -1.01
N SER A 82 -17.84 0.61 -0.41
CA SER A 82 -17.60 -0.32 0.70
C SER A 82 -18.37 0.08 1.95
N MET A 83 -18.35 1.38 2.28
CA MET A 83 -19.11 1.93 3.40
C MET A 83 -20.63 1.75 3.20
N GLU A 84 -21.15 2.00 2.00
CA GLU A 84 -22.58 1.80 1.70
C GLU A 84 -22.98 0.32 1.82
N ARG A 85 -22.15 -0.62 1.35
CA ARG A 85 -22.40 -2.05 1.58
C ARG A 85 -22.43 -2.40 3.07
N MET A 86 -21.52 -1.82 3.86
CA MET A 86 -21.49 -2.04 5.31
C MET A 86 -22.74 -1.48 5.99
N LYS A 87 -23.16 -0.26 5.64
CA LYS A 87 -24.43 0.35 6.11
C LYS A 87 -25.62 -0.56 5.84
N SER A 88 -25.77 -1.04 4.59
CA SER A 88 -26.85 -1.96 4.22
C SER A 88 -26.79 -3.28 4.99
N TRP A 89 -25.59 -3.84 5.18
CA TRP A 89 -25.40 -5.09 5.93
C TRP A 89 -25.79 -4.94 7.41
N ILE A 90 -25.40 -3.83 8.04
CA ILE A 90 -25.75 -3.49 9.42
C ILE A 90 -27.26 -3.26 9.54
N HIS A 91 -27.83 -2.45 8.65
CA HIS A 91 -29.27 -2.14 8.65
C HIS A 91 -30.11 -3.41 8.53
N ALA A 92 -29.75 -4.33 7.63
CA ALA A 92 -30.47 -5.59 7.45
C ALA A 92 -30.48 -6.51 8.69
N ARG A 93 -29.51 -6.37 9.60
CA ARG A 93 -29.36 -7.23 10.80
C ARG A 93 -29.80 -6.56 12.09
N TYR A 94 -29.71 -5.24 12.16
CA TYR A 94 -29.81 -4.48 13.41
C TYR A 94 -30.80 -3.30 13.34
N SER A 95 -31.67 -3.24 12.33
CA SER A 95 -32.68 -2.18 12.17
C SER A 95 -33.65 -2.02 13.34
N GLY A 96 -33.92 -3.10 14.09
CA GLY A 96 -34.73 -3.08 15.31
C GLY A 96 -33.93 -2.92 16.61
N SER A 97 -32.61 -2.74 16.53
CA SER A 97 -31.75 -2.58 17.71
C SER A 97 -31.75 -1.12 18.18
N THR A 98 -31.51 -0.92 19.47
CA THR A 98 -31.27 0.42 20.05
C THR A 98 -29.83 0.90 19.86
N ILE A 99 -28.99 0.12 19.17
CA ILE A 99 -27.58 0.41 18.98
C ILE A 99 -27.43 1.54 17.97
N ARG A 100 -26.71 2.59 18.38
CA ARG A 100 -26.31 3.68 17.50
C ARG A 100 -25.01 3.33 16.79
N PHE A 101 -25.11 3.10 15.48
CA PHE A 101 -23.94 2.96 14.61
C PHE A 101 -23.51 4.34 14.08
N GLU A 102 -22.25 4.71 14.32
CA GLU A 102 -21.62 5.87 13.70
C GLU A 102 -20.60 5.40 12.66
N TYR A 103 -20.70 5.91 11.43
CA TYR A 103 -19.84 5.55 10.31
C TYR A 103 -18.73 6.56 10.17
N ALA A 104 -17.50 6.08 9.96
CA ALA A 104 -16.34 6.91 9.94
C ALA A 104 -15.28 6.43 8.96
N ALA A 105 -14.44 7.36 8.50
CA ALA A 105 -13.29 7.04 7.65
C ALA A 105 -12.09 7.91 8.03
N VAL A 106 -10.90 7.32 8.11
CA VAL A 106 -9.70 8.10 8.47
C VAL A 106 -9.39 9.12 7.36
N TYR A 107 -9.36 8.65 6.10
CA TYR A 107 -8.94 9.46 4.95
C TYR A 107 -10.00 9.56 3.84
N PRO A 108 -10.93 10.53 3.91
CA PRO A 108 -11.76 10.87 2.76
C PRO A 108 -10.94 11.41 1.59
N SER A 109 -11.38 11.10 0.37
CA SER A 109 -10.66 11.47 -0.86
C SER A 109 -10.80 12.93 -1.24
N HIS A 110 -11.87 13.56 -0.81
CA HIS A 110 -12.24 14.93 -1.11
C HIS A 110 -13.24 15.41 -0.05
N GLU A 111 -13.33 16.73 0.16
CA GLU A 111 -14.28 17.33 1.13
C GLU A 111 -15.72 16.93 0.84
N SER A 112 -16.12 16.84 -0.42
CA SER A 112 -17.46 16.39 -0.81
C SER A 112 -17.79 14.93 -0.44
N ARG A 113 -16.81 14.13 0.03
CA ARG A 113 -17.04 12.76 0.50
C ARG A 113 -17.39 12.69 1.99
N VAL A 114 -17.05 13.70 2.77
CA VAL A 114 -17.25 13.69 4.22
C VAL A 114 -18.72 13.57 4.59
N THR A 115 -19.63 14.05 3.75
CA THR A 115 -21.09 13.95 3.93
C THR A 115 -21.63 12.52 3.89
N LYS A 116 -20.82 11.53 3.48
CA LYS A 116 -21.21 10.12 3.46
C LYS A 116 -20.92 9.39 4.77
N VAL A 117 -20.27 10.04 5.73
CA VAL A 117 -19.88 9.47 7.03
C VAL A 117 -20.19 10.45 8.15
N ASP A 118 -20.40 9.95 9.35
CA ASP A 118 -20.65 10.78 10.53
C ASP A 118 -19.35 11.42 11.06
N ARG A 119 -18.20 10.77 10.84
CA ARG A 119 -16.89 11.24 11.31
C ARG A 119 -15.76 10.95 10.33
N TRP A 120 -14.74 11.81 10.36
CA TRP A 120 -13.49 11.59 9.64
C TRP A 120 -12.32 12.25 10.35
N TYR A 121 -11.08 11.91 9.96
CA TYR A 121 -9.88 12.57 10.49
C TYR A 121 -9.41 13.71 9.59
N ARG A 122 -8.91 13.39 8.38
CA ARG A 122 -8.41 14.42 7.44
C ARG A 122 -8.56 13.97 5.98
N VAL A 123 -8.77 14.93 5.10
CA VAL A 123 -8.85 14.66 3.65
C VAL A 123 -7.46 14.36 3.08
N VAL A 124 -7.37 13.34 2.23
CA VAL A 124 -6.18 12.99 1.44
C VAL A 124 -6.54 13.03 -0.03
N GLN A 125 -6.27 14.16 -0.68
CA GLN A 125 -6.60 14.37 -2.09
C GLN A 125 -5.72 13.52 -3.01
N GLY A 126 -6.23 13.23 -4.20
CA GLY A 126 -5.49 12.55 -5.25
C GLY A 126 -4.42 13.45 -5.90
N PRO A 127 -3.37 12.87 -6.53
CA PRO A 127 -3.05 11.45 -6.52
C PRO A 127 -2.51 11.02 -5.15
N ARG A 128 -2.99 9.87 -4.65
CA ARG A 128 -2.62 9.30 -3.35
C ARG A 128 -2.26 7.83 -3.44
N ALA A 129 -1.51 7.36 -2.45
CA ALA A 129 -1.17 5.97 -2.27
C ALA A 129 -1.09 5.64 -0.77
N PHE A 130 -1.42 4.41 -0.41
CA PHE A 130 -1.34 3.90 0.95
C PHE A 130 -0.44 2.68 0.96
N GLU A 131 0.39 2.56 1.99
CA GLU A 131 1.34 1.45 2.12
C GLU A 131 0.66 0.07 2.06
N TRP A 132 -0.44 -0.11 2.81
CA TRP A 132 -1.14 -1.39 2.95
C TRP A 132 -1.83 -1.91 1.69
N ASN A 133 -2.01 -1.07 0.67
CA ASN A 133 -2.63 -1.48 -0.58
C ASN A 133 -1.87 -1.04 -1.83
N LEU A 134 -0.63 -0.57 -1.67
CA LEU A 134 0.17 0.03 -2.74
C LEU A 134 0.17 -0.84 -4.01
N PHE A 135 0.52 -2.12 -3.88
CA PHE A 135 0.64 -3.08 -4.99
C PHE A 135 -0.70 -3.64 -5.50
N HIS A 136 -1.81 -3.22 -4.92
CA HIS A 136 -3.16 -3.69 -5.25
C HIS A 136 -4.07 -2.56 -5.74
N ALA A 137 -3.59 -1.32 -5.68
CA ALA A 137 -4.35 -0.13 -6.03
C ALA A 137 -4.28 0.16 -7.53
N GLY A 138 -5.37 0.69 -8.10
CA GLY A 138 -5.46 0.95 -9.55
C GLY A 138 -4.44 1.96 -10.09
N ASN A 139 -3.82 2.78 -9.23
CA ASN A 139 -2.74 3.70 -9.62
C ASN A 139 -1.48 2.95 -10.12
N MET A 140 -1.32 1.68 -9.75
CA MET A 140 -0.26 0.80 -10.25
C MET A 140 -0.27 0.66 -11.77
N ALA A 141 -1.42 0.81 -12.43
CA ALA A 141 -1.53 0.79 -13.89
C ALA A 141 -0.69 1.86 -14.60
N THR A 142 -0.23 2.87 -13.86
CA THR A 142 0.68 3.93 -14.33
C THR A 142 2.01 3.96 -13.56
N ALA A 143 2.33 2.90 -12.82
CA ALA A 143 3.53 2.83 -12.00
C ALA A 143 4.66 2.08 -12.69
N CYS A 144 5.87 2.61 -12.54
CA CYS A 144 7.13 1.92 -12.75
C CYS A 144 7.56 1.24 -11.45
N LEU A 145 8.01 -0.01 -11.52
CA LEU A 145 8.55 -0.74 -10.38
C LEU A 145 9.97 -1.19 -10.71
N ASP A 146 10.88 -1.15 -9.74
CA ASP A 146 12.10 -1.96 -9.82
C ASP A 146 11.77 -3.45 -9.69
N MET A 147 12.74 -4.31 -10.01
CA MET A 147 12.66 -5.76 -9.82
C MET A 147 13.20 -6.16 -8.44
N ASP A 148 14.49 -5.93 -8.21
CA ASP A 148 15.22 -6.41 -7.03
C ASP A 148 14.92 -5.52 -5.81
N GLY A 149 14.56 -6.13 -4.69
CA GLY A 149 14.08 -5.43 -3.50
C GLY A 149 12.63 -4.94 -3.59
N ILE A 150 11.95 -5.14 -4.72
CA ILE A 150 10.53 -4.80 -4.93
C ILE A 150 9.72 -6.06 -5.26
N LEU A 151 9.84 -6.58 -6.47
CA LEU A 151 9.08 -7.74 -6.95
C LEU A 151 9.65 -9.04 -6.39
N CYS A 152 10.96 -9.10 -6.22
CA CYS A 152 11.66 -10.17 -5.52
C CYS A 152 12.66 -9.59 -4.51
N LEU A 153 13.18 -10.42 -3.61
CA LEU A 153 14.28 -10.04 -2.73
C LEU A 153 15.53 -9.67 -3.55
N ASP A 154 16.40 -8.86 -2.97
CA ASP A 154 17.70 -8.56 -3.56
C ASP A 154 18.53 -9.83 -3.78
N PRO A 155 19.34 -9.87 -4.85
CA PRO A 155 20.27 -10.97 -5.06
C PRO A 155 21.25 -11.08 -3.88
N PRO A 156 21.58 -12.31 -3.43
CA PRO A 156 22.56 -12.48 -2.36
C PRO A 156 23.95 -11.98 -2.83
N PRO A 157 24.83 -11.52 -1.90
CA PRO A 157 26.15 -10.98 -2.27
C PRO A 157 26.98 -11.91 -3.14
N ALA A 158 26.90 -13.23 -2.92
CA ALA A 158 27.59 -14.23 -3.73
C ALA A 158 27.13 -14.26 -5.19
N ALA A 159 25.85 -14.01 -5.45
CA ALA A 159 25.30 -13.89 -6.81
C ALA A 159 25.65 -12.54 -7.44
N ILE A 160 25.75 -11.47 -6.66
CA ILE A 160 26.18 -10.17 -7.19
C ILE A 160 27.63 -10.25 -7.73
N ALA A 161 28.51 -10.96 -7.02
CA ALA A 161 29.92 -11.08 -7.34
C ALA A 161 30.25 -12.06 -8.50
N ASP A 162 29.33 -12.96 -8.85
CA ASP A 162 29.59 -14.08 -9.77
C ASP A 162 28.40 -14.30 -10.71
N ASP A 163 28.63 -14.20 -12.01
CA ASP A 163 27.58 -14.26 -13.02
C ASP A 163 26.92 -15.64 -13.13
N ALA A 164 27.67 -16.73 -12.94
CA ALA A 164 27.11 -18.08 -12.96
C ALA A 164 26.20 -18.31 -11.75
N LYS A 165 26.58 -17.80 -10.58
CA LYS A 165 25.71 -17.83 -9.39
C LYS A 165 24.49 -16.94 -9.55
N TYR A 166 24.63 -15.80 -10.22
CA TYR A 166 23.50 -14.93 -10.54
C TYR A 166 22.49 -15.63 -11.45
N GLU A 167 22.96 -16.29 -12.51
CA GLU A 167 22.11 -17.04 -13.42
C GLU A 167 21.35 -18.18 -12.74
N ALA A 168 22.01 -18.91 -11.83
CA ALA A 168 21.37 -19.96 -11.04
C ALA A 168 20.33 -19.41 -10.05
N TRP A 169 20.53 -18.18 -9.57
CA TRP A 169 19.61 -17.51 -8.64
C TRP A 169 18.36 -16.96 -9.32
N LEU A 170 18.49 -16.36 -10.52
CA LEU A 170 17.40 -15.68 -11.24
C LEU A 170 16.06 -16.44 -11.27
N PRO A 171 15.98 -17.74 -11.67
CA PRO A 171 14.72 -18.47 -11.71
C PRO A 171 14.15 -18.77 -10.32
N ASN A 172 14.98 -18.71 -9.27
CA ASN A 172 14.62 -19.04 -7.89
C ASN A 172 14.55 -17.79 -6.99
N ALA A 173 14.62 -16.58 -7.56
CA ALA A 173 14.54 -15.34 -6.81
C ALA A 173 13.26 -15.33 -5.96
N THR A 174 13.38 -15.12 -4.65
CA THR A 174 12.25 -15.19 -3.73
C THR A 174 11.28 -14.05 -4.02
N PRO A 175 10.00 -14.31 -4.32
CA PRO A 175 9.00 -13.26 -4.53
C PRO A 175 8.82 -12.40 -3.29
N PHE A 176 8.51 -11.12 -3.50
CA PHE A 176 8.33 -10.17 -2.40
C PHE A 176 7.02 -9.39 -2.50
N HIS A 177 6.98 -8.24 -3.20
CA HIS A 177 5.75 -7.45 -3.36
C HIS A 177 5.09 -7.66 -4.72
N LEU A 178 4.42 -8.80 -4.89
CA LEU A 178 3.73 -9.13 -6.14
C LEU A 178 2.44 -8.29 -6.34
N PRO A 179 2.35 -7.49 -7.41
CA PRO A 179 1.14 -6.74 -7.73
C PRO A 179 -0.01 -7.68 -8.11
N THR A 180 -1.22 -7.40 -7.63
CA THR A 180 -2.43 -8.13 -8.05
C THR A 180 -3.19 -7.42 -9.18
N VAL A 181 -2.66 -6.30 -9.63
CA VAL A 181 -3.19 -5.47 -10.72
C VAL A 181 -2.09 -5.26 -11.76
N PRO A 182 -2.43 -5.00 -13.03
CA PRO A 182 -1.42 -4.67 -14.03
C PRO A 182 -0.62 -3.42 -13.64
N ILE A 183 0.69 -3.47 -13.90
CA ILE A 183 1.60 -2.34 -13.76
C ILE A 183 1.98 -1.76 -15.12
N TYR A 184 2.48 -0.53 -15.15
CA TYR A 184 2.92 0.07 -16.41
C TYR A 184 4.24 -0.56 -16.88
N ALA A 185 5.32 -0.34 -16.13
CA ALA A 185 6.63 -0.81 -16.53
C ALA A 185 7.42 -1.39 -15.36
N ILE A 186 8.29 -2.34 -15.67
CA ILE A 186 9.37 -2.76 -14.79
C ILE A 186 10.64 -2.10 -15.33
N VAL A 187 11.32 -1.32 -14.50
CA VAL A 187 12.56 -0.61 -14.87
C VAL A 187 13.65 -1.07 -13.92
N THR A 188 14.49 -1.98 -14.39
CA THR A 188 15.41 -2.73 -13.53
C THR A 188 16.86 -2.64 -13.96
N ALA A 189 17.73 -2.60 -12.95
CA ALA A 189 19.18 -2.66 -13.09
C ALA A 189 19.71 -4.04 -13.51
N ARG A 190 18.84 -5.06 -13.66
CA ARG A 190 19.25 -6.32 -14.29
C ARG A 190 19.71 -6.08 -15.73
N LEU A 191 20.81 -6.71 -16.13
CA LEU A 191 21.36 -6.59 -17.48
C LEU A 191 20.48 -7.27 -18.52
N GLU A 192 20.45 -6.74 -19.74
CA GLU A 192 19.64 -7.21 -20.87
C GLU A 192 19.85 -8.69 -21.20
N ARG A 193 21.08 -9.20 -21.05
CA ARG A 193 21.39 -10.63 -21.24
C ARG A 193 20.58 -11.58 -20.36
N TYR A 194 20.02 -11.08 -19.24
CA TYR A 194 19.17 -11.85 -18.32
C TYR A 194 17.68 -11.73 -18.61
N ARG A 195 17.28 -11.12 -19.73
CA ARG A 195 15.87 -10.87 -20.08
C ARG A 195 15.03 -12.13 -20.10
N THR A 196 15.51 -13.19 -20.75
CA THR A 196 14.74 -14.44 -20.88
C THR A 196 14.40 -15.02 -19.50
N ALA A 197 15.39 -15.15 -18.62
CA ALA A 197 15.19 -15.65 -17.26
C ALA A 197 14.29 -14.72 -16.42
N THR A 198 14.47 -13.40 -16.54
CA THR A 198 13.67 -12.41 -15.80
C THR A 198 12.21 -12.41 -16.26
N ALA A 199 11.95 -12.44 -17.57
CA ALA A 199 10.61 -12.48 -18.13
C ALA A 199 9.89 -13.79 -17.77
N GLU A 200 10.60 -14.91 -17.79
CA GLU A 200 10.05 -16.20 -17.39
C GLU A 200 9.68 -16.22 -15.89
N TRP A 201 10.54 -15.67 -15.01
CA TRP A 201 10.22 -15.53 -13.59
C TRP A 201 8.97 -14.67 -13.38
N LEU A 202 8.85 -13.53 -14.09
CA LEU A 202 7.68 -12.64 -14.00
C LEU A 202 6.39 -13.34 -14.43
N ARG A 203 6.46 -14.14 -15.51
CA ARG A 203 5.35 -14.94 -16.03
C ARG A 203 4.92 -16.00 -15.02
N GLN A 204 5.87 -16.73 -14.43
CA GLN A 204 5.62 -17.76 -13.42
C GLN A 204 4.92 -17.19 -12.18
N HIS A 205 5.25 -15.95 -11.78
CA HIS A 205 4.66 -15.27 -10.62
C HIS A 205 3.44 -14.42 -10.96
N GLY A 206 2.94 -14.50 -12.20
CA GLY A 206 1.70 -13.82 -12.61
C GLY A 206 1.78 -12.30 -12.64
N VAL A 207 2.99 -11.72 -12.72
CA VAL A 207 3.17 -10.27 -12.79
C VAL A 207 2.77 -9.77 -14.18
N LYS A 208 1.75 -8.90 -14.24
CA LYS A 208 1.25 -8.32 -15.48
C LYS A 208 1.82 -6.91 -15.65
N PHE A 209 2.55 -6.66 -16.72
CA PHE A 209 3.16 -5.36 -17.02
C PHE A 209 3.06 -5.04 -18.51
N THR A 210 3.17 -3.76 -18.88
CA THR A 210 3.17 -3.35 -20.29
C THR A 210 4.58 -3.40 -20.89
N GLN A 211 5.60 -3.00 -20.12
CA GLN A 211 6.98 -2.96 -20.61
C GLN A 211 7.98 -3.49 -19.58
N LEU A 212 8.99 -4.24 -20.04
CA LEU A 212 10.15 -4.64 -19.25
C LEU A 212 11.39 -3.94 -19.82
N ILE A 213 11.88 -2.95 -19.08
CA ILE A 213 13.04 -2.14 -19.44
C ILE A 213 14.20 -2.55 -18.53
N MET A 214 15.23 -3.12 -19.15
CA MET A 214 16.40 -3.66 -18.48
C MET A 214 17.65 -2.89 -18.90
N ALA A 215 18.70 -2.98 -18.09
CA ALA A 215 19.92 -2.24 -18.30
C ALA A 215 20.64 -2.72 -19.57
N PRO A 216 20.88 -1.85 -20.57
CA PRO A 216 21.40 -2.24 -21.88
C PRO A 216 22.93 -2.43 -21.89
N PHE A 217 23.53 -2.69 -20.72
CA PHE A 217 24.96 -2.84 -20.55
C PHE A 217 25.37 -4.31 -20.63
N GLU A 218 26.58 -4.57 -21.13
CA GLU A 218 27.14 -5.93 -21.23
C GLU A 218 27.67 -6.39 -19.88
N ARG A 219 28.21 -5.47 -19.07
CA ARG A 219 28.87 -5.77 -17.80
C ARG A 219 28.32 -4.92 -16.66
N LYS A 220 28.27 -5.52 -15.46
CA LYS A 220 27.86 -4.84 -14.21
C LYS A 220 28.68 -3.57 -13.94
N ALA A 221 29.96 -3.56 -14.29
CA ALA A 221 30.85 -2.41 -14.12
C ALA A 221 30.37 -1.15 -14.89
N GLU A 222 29.79 -1.33 -16.08
CA GLU A 222 29.28 -0.21 -16.89
C GLU A 222 28.03 0.39 -16.26
N LEU A 223 27.14 -0.47 -15.75
CA LEU A 223 25.98 -0.05 -14.98
C LEU A 223 26.37 0.65 -13.67
N TRP A 224 27.38 0.16 -12.95
CA TRP A 224 27.88 0.81 -11.74
C TRP A 224 28.48 2.17 -12.04
N ALA A 225 29.22 2.31 -13.14
CA ALA A 225 29.76 3.58 -13.60
C ALA A 225 28.63 4.57 -13.99
N ALA A 226 27.57 4.09 -14.63
CA ALA A 226 26.40 4.90 -14.97
C ALA A 226 25.56 5.28 -13.74
N GLY A 227 25.53 4.41 -12.73
CA GLY A 227 24.71 4.54 -11.53
C GLY A 227 23.27 4.04 -11.74
N HIS A 228 22.81 3.13 -10.87
CA HIS A 228 21.48 2.51 -10.99
C HIS A 228 20.34 3.54 -10.97
N GLY A 229 20.37 4.44 -9.99
CA GLY A 229 19.37 5.50 -9.84
C GLY A 229 19.39 6.49 -11.01
N THR A 230 20.58 6.80 -11.52
CA THR A 230 20.76 7.69 -12.68
C THR A 230 20.12 7.12 -13.94
N TRP A 231 20.44 5.86 -14.24
CA TRP A 231 19.90 5.16 -15.41
C TRP A 231 18.38 4.99 -15.31
N LYS A 232 17.87 4.48 -14.18
CA LYS A 232 16.43 4.33 -13.92
C LYS A 232 15.70 5.69 -13.99
N GLY A 233 16.30 6.74 -13.44
CA GLY A 233 15.76 8.10 -13.47
C GLY A 233 15.65 8.67 -14.88
N GLY A 234 16.67 8.44 -15.71
CA GLY A 234 16.65 8.78 -17.13
C GLY A 234 15.51 8.08 -17.88
N ILE A 235 15.38 6.76 -17.72
CA ILE A 235 14.25 6.01 -18.31
C ILE A 235 12.92 6.54 -17.80
N TYR A 236 12.78 6.68 -16.48
CA TYR A 236 11.53 7.10 -15.88
C TYR A 236 11.11 8.46 -16.42
N ARG A 237 12.04 9.42 -16.59
CA ARG A 237 11.76 10.73 -17.18
C ARG A 237 11.01 10.64 -18.51
N GLU A 238 11.51 9.81 -19.44
CA GLU A 238 10.98 9.69 -20.81
C GLU A 238 9.62 8.97 -20.88
N LEU A 239 9.20 8.29 -19.81
CA LEU A 239 7.93 7.55 -19.76
C LEU A 239 6.76 8.47 -19.36
N ASP A 240 6.17 9.19 -20.31
CA ASP A 240 5.08 10.16 -20.05
C ASP A 240 3.84 9.57 -19.36
N ALA A 241 3.50 8.32 -19.70
CA ALA A 241 2.37 7.61 -19.10
C ALA A 241 2.64 7.22 -17.63
N ALA A 242 3.91 7.14 -17.23
CA ALA A 242 4.28 6.73 -15.89
C ALA A 242 4.14 7.89 -14.87
N LYS A 243 3.34 7.68 -13.81
CA LYS A 243 3.00 8.68 -12.79
C LYS A 243 3.55 8.38 -11.40
N LEU A 244 4.14 7.21 -11.21
CA LEU A 244 4.80 6.79 -9.97
C LEU A 244 5.98 5.87 -10.29
N PHE A 245 7.09 5.98 -9.54
CA PHE A 245 8.12 4.96 -9.48
C PHE A 245 8.20 4.37 -8.07
N VAL A 246 8.32 3.05 -7.93
CA VAL A 246 8.54 2.37 -6.64
C VAL A 246 9.94 1.75 -6.66
N GLU A 247 10.78 2.20 -5.73
CA GLU A 247 12.19 1.83 -5.62
C GLU A 247 12.48 1.36 -4.18
N SER A 248 13.34 0.37 -4.01
CA SER A 248 13.65 -0.16 -2.69
C SER A 248 14.68 0.73 -1.99
N SER A 249 15.72 1.15 -2.70
CA SER A 249 16.88 1.85 -2.16
C SER A 249 16.68 3.36 -2.04
N ARG A 250 16.87 3.92 -0.84
CA ARG A 250 16.68 5.37 -0.60
C ARG A 250 17.59 6.27 -1.44
N PRO A 251 18.91 6.00 -1.58
CA PRO A 251 19.77 6.77 -2.49
C PRO A 251 19.30 6.73 -3.95
N GLN A 252 18.90 5.56 -4.46
CA GLN A 252 18.40 5.44 -5.83
C GLN A 252 17.09 6.18 -6.01
N ALA A 253 16.16 6.06 -5.06
CA ALA A 253 14.86 6.70 -5.12
C ALA A 253 14.98 8.23 -5.18
N LYS A 254 15.91 8.81 -4.40
CA LYS A 254 16.27 10.24 -4.45
C LYS A 254 16.80 10.65 -5.81
N GLU A 255 17.69 9.86 -6.38
CA GLU A 255 18.28 10.17 -7.68
C GLU A 255 17.26 10.06 -8.83
N ILE A 256 16.43 9.01 -8.82
CA ILE A 256 15.32 8.83 -9.77
C ILE A 256 14.36 10.02 -9.69
N LYS A 257 13.97 10.42 -8.48
CA LYS A 257 13.09 11.57 -8.23
C LYS A 257 13.69 12.86 -8.79
N ARG A 258 14.96 13.12 -8.49
CA ARG A 258 15.70 14.31 -8.92
C ARG A 258 15.77 14.41 -10.45
N LEU A 259 16.05 13.31 -11.13
CA LEU A 259 16.21 13.28 -12.59
C LEU A 259 14.90 13.28 -13.36
N ALA A 260 13.89 12.53 -12.88
CA ALA A 260 12.62 12.41 -13.57
C ALA A 260 11.64 13.53 -13.24
N GLY A 261 11.79 14.21 -12.10
CA GLY A 261 10.85 15.23 -11.62
C GLY A 261 9.46 14.68 -11.24
N LYS A 262 9.29 13.35 -11.23
CA LYS A 262 8.00 12.66 -11.03
C LYS A 262 7.94 11.96 -9.67
N PRO A 263 6.75 11.61 -9.16
CA PRO A 263 6.61 10.95 -7.86
C PRO A 263 7.39 9.65 -7.74
N VAL A 264 8.11 9.47 -6.62
CA VAL A 264 8.83 8.24 -6.28
C VAL A 264 8.46 7.84 -4.86
N ILE A 265 8.16 6.56 -4.64
CA ILE A 265 8.00 5.96 -3.32
C ILE A 265 9.21 5.06 -3.06
N CYS A 266 9.81 5.21 -1.89
CA CYS A 266 10.92 4.37 -1.42
C CYS A 266 10.39 3.37 -0.39
N LEU A 267 10.63 2.07 -0.60
CA LEU A 267 10.19 1.03 0.36
C LEU A 267 11.08 0.92 1.60
N GLU A 268 12.38 1.16 1.50
CA GLU A 268 13.29 1.15 2.68
C GLU A 268 12.82 2.13 3.77
N GLY A 269 12.37 3.32 3.37
CA GLY A 269 11.84 4.32 4.28
C GLY A 269 10.32 4.32 4.43
N MET A 270 9.60 3.54 3.62
CA MET A 270 8.14 3.65 3.40
C MET A 270 7.71 5.14 3.33
N GLU A 271 8.29 5.85 2.37
CA GLU A 271 8.10 7.30 2.21
C GLU A 271 7.92 7.69 0.74
N ALA A 272 7.16 8.77 0.51
CA ALA A 272 7.26 9.50 -0.74
C ALA A 272 8.53 10.35 -0.69
N VAL A 273 9.40 10.19 -1.68
CA VAL A 273 10.65 10.95 -1.78
C VAL A 273 10.32 12.42 -2.06
N ALA A 274 10.89 13.31 -1.24
CA ALA A 274 10.79 14.75 -1.38
C ALA A 274 11.40 15.23 -2.71
#